data_AF-A0A822DYU3-F1
#
_entry.id   AF-A0A822DYU3-F1
#
_cell.length_a   1.000
_cell.length_b   1.000
_cell.length_c   1.000
_cell.angle_alpha   90.00
_cell.angle_beta   90.00
_cell.angle_gamma   90.00
#
_symmetry.space_group_name_H-M   'P 1'
#
loop_
_entity.id
_entity.type
_entity.pdbx_description
1 polymer ?
#
loop_
_entity_poly.entity_id
_entity_poly.type
_entity_poly.pdbx_seq_one_letter_code
_entity_poly.pdbx_strand_id
1 'polypeptide(L)'
;MAENFLVIWVDGNIDMANQDCQNTMEQLRAVVNQVQPCETAEQCIQQLMDNQEEISFVISSGAFGQHLVPQIHDMAKLNAIFIFCGNKQRHQVWAQNWPKIKGVHTSIKHICDKLATAIKQYNQDHMS
;
A
#
# COMPACT_ATOMS: atom_id res chain seq x y z
N MET A 1 13.88 -10.91 11.52
CA MET A 1 14.24 -9.66 10.82
C MET A 1 13.42 -9.65 9.55
N ALA A 2 12.65 -8.60 9.33
CA ALA A 2 11.61 -8.53 8.30
C ALA A 2 12.24 -8.03 6.98
N GLU A 3 13.03 -8.86 6.32
CA GLU A 3 13.85 -8.42 5.16
C GLU A 3 13.15 -8.50 3.79
N ASN A 4 11.92 -9.03 3.70
CA ASN A 4 11.24 -9.27 2.41
C ASN A 4 9.85 -8.58 2.30
N PHE A 5 9.70 -7.36 2.83
CA PHE A 5 8.46 -6.60 2.63
C PHE A 5 8.66 -5.41 1.71
N LEU A 6 7.78 -5.32 0.71
CA LEU A 6 7.71 -4.24 -0.24
C LEU A 6 6.45 -3.41 0.03
N VAL A 7 6.57 -2.10 0.16
CA VAL A 7 5.43 -1.19 0.04
C VAL A 7 5.45 -0.52 -1.33
N ILE A 8 4.37 -0.65 -2.08
CA ILE A 8 4.16 0.08 -3.32
C ILE A 8 3.20 1.22 -3.03
N TRP A 9 3.66 2.46 -3.17
CA TRP A 9 2.82 3.64 -3.02
C TRP A 9 2.41 4.16 -4.39
N VAL A 10 1.10 4.12 -4.66
CA VAL A 10 0.53 4.41 -5.97
C VAL A 10 -0.33 5.67 -5.93
N ASP A 11 0.15 6.72 -6.58
CA ASP A 11 -0.62 7.95 -6.79
C ASP A 11 -0.17 8.62 -8.11
N GLY A 12 -1.12 9.05 -8.93
CA GLY A 12 -0.82 9.70 -10.21
C GLY A 12 -0.26 11.11 -10.08
N ASN A 13 -0.19 11.66 -8.86
CA ASN A 13 0.35 12.99 -8.58
C ASN A 13 1.59 12.92 -7.66
N ILE A 14 2.30 11.78 -7.64
CA ILE A 14 3.56 11.69 -6.90
C ILE A 14 4.55 12.68 -7.50
N ASP A 15 5.01 13.60 -6.66
CA ASP A 15 6.09 14.52 -6.99
C ASP A 15 7.13 14.47 -5.86
N MET A 16 8.29 13.88 -6.13
CA MET A 16 9.36 13.76 -5.12
C MET A 16 10.03 15.10 -4.77
N ALA A 17 9.75 16.18 -5.50
CA ALA A 17 10.13 17.54 -5.09
C ALA A 17 9.14 18.16 -4.11
N ASN A 18 7.93 17.60 -3.98
CA ASN A 18 6.90 18.08 -3.06
C ASN A 18 7.16 17.58 -1.62
N GLN A 19 7.09 18.50 -0.65
CA GLN A 19 7.36 18.20 0.76
C GLN A 19 6.41 17.15 1.35
N ASP A 20 5.13 17.15 0.97
CA ASP A 20 4.16 16.17 1.49
C ASP A 20 4.46 14.76 0.97
N CYS A 21 4.94 14.65 -0.27
CA CYS A 21 5.38 13.38 -0.84
C CYS A 21 6.67 12.88 -0.16
N GLN A 22 7.62 13.78 0.11
CA GLN A 22 8.84 13.44 0.86
C GLN A 22 8.50 12.97 2.28
N ASN A 23 7.64 13.71 3.00
CA ASN A 23 7.19 13.36 4.34
C ASN A 23 6.46 12.01 4.38
N THR A 24 5.67 11.71 3.35
CA THR A 24 4.98 10.41 3.19
C THR A 24 6.01 9.30 3.01
N MET A 25 7.00 9.52 2.15
CA MET A 25 8.06 8.56 1.88
C MET A 25 8.93 8.27 3.10
N GLU A 26 9.32 9.28 3.85
CA GLU A 26 10.07 9.14 5.10
C GLU A 26 9.30 8.32 6.14
N GLN A 27 8.00 8.59 6.32
CA GLN A 27 7.17 7.87 7.27
C GLN A 27 6.96 6.40 6.87
N LEU A 28 6.86 6.10 5.58
CA LEU A 28 6.78 4.71 5.12
C LEU A 28 8.11 3.98 5.31
N ARG A 29 9.23 4.64 5.00
CA ARG A 29 10.58 4.08 5.19
C ARG A 29 10.95 3.84 6.65
N ALA A 30 10.32 4.57 7.58
CA ALA A 30 10.45 4.29 9.01
C ALA A 30 9.79 2.96 9.44
N VAL A 31 8.89 2.39 8.61
CA VAL A 31 8.18 1.13 8.90
C VAL A 31 8.75 -0.04 8.10
N VAL A 32 9.16 0.19 6.85
CA VAL A 32 9.66 -0.85 5.94
C VAL A 32 10.87 -0.34 5.17
N ASN A 33 11.83 -1.23 4.88
CA ASN A 33 13.07 -0.85 4.20
C ASN A 33 12.86 -0.50 2.72
N GLN A 34 11.86 -1.10 2.07
CA GLN A 34 11.64 -0.96 0.64
C GLN A 34 10.29 -0.32 0.37
N VAL A 35 10.34 0.86 -0.24
CA VAL A 35 9.15 1.61 -0.67
C VAL A 35 9.35 2.02 -2.13
N GLN A 36 8.43 1.58 -3.00
CA GLN A 36 8.45 1.88 -4.44
C GLN A 36 7.28 2.82 -4.78
N PRO A 37 7.55 4.07 -5.22
CA PRO A 37 6.51 4.92 -5.77
C PRO A 37 6.10 4.44 -7.17
N CYS A 38 4.82 4.55 -7.50
CA CYS A 38 4.26 4.26 -8.81
C CYS A 38 3.23 5.32 -9.18
N GLU A 39 3.33 5.85 -10.39
CA GLU A 39 2.39 6.85 -10.90
C GLU A 39 1.25 6.19 -11.69
N THR A 40 1.47 4.97 -12.20
CA THR A 40 0.49 4.24 -13.01
C THR A 40 0.16 2.85 -12.48
N ALA A 41 -0.94 2.28 -12.96
CA ALA A 41 -1.41 0.97 -12.56
C ALA A 41 -0.48 -0.11 -13.13
N GLU A 42 0.00 0.10 -14.36
CA GLU A 42 0.94 -0.78 -15.05
C GLU A 42 2.25 -0.87 -14.29
N GLN A 43 2.79 0.25 -13.81
CA GLN A 43 3.99 0.26 -12.96
C GLN A 43 3.76 -0.53 -11.67
N CYS A 44 2.63 -0.32 -10.99
CA CYS A 44 2.30 -1.07 -9.78
C CYS A 44 2.20 -2.57 -10.05
N ILE A 45 1.55 -2.99 -11.14
CA ILE A 45 1.40 -4.39 -11.54
C ILE A 45 2.75 -5.01 -11.86
N GLN A 46 3.61 -4.31 -12.61
CA GLN A 46 4.97 -4.76 -12.91
C GLN A 46 5.77 -5.00 -11.63
N GLN A 47 5.76 -4.05 -10.69
CA GLN A 47 6.45 -4.19 -9.40
C GLN A 47 5.93 -5.40 -8.59
N LEU A 48 4.62 -5.67 -8.62
CA LEU A 48 4.03 -6.86 -7.97
C LEU A 48 4.43 -8.18 -8.65
N MET A 49 4.79 -8.15 -9.94
CA MET A 49 5.18 -9.32 -10.72
C MET A 49 6.69 -9.61 -10.65
N ASP A 50 7.52 -8.58 -10.63
CA ASP A 50 8.98 -8.68 -10.80
C ASP A 50 9.68 -9.40 -9.63
N ASN A 51 9.21 -9.19 -8.39
CA ASN A 51 9.88 -9.77 -7.22
C ASN A 51 9.20 -11.06 -6.74
N GLN A 52 9.87 -12.20 -6.91
CA GLN A 52 9.32 -13.53 -6.60
C GLN A 52 9.22 -13.85 -5.10
N GLU A 53 10.02 -13.20 -4.27
CA GLU A 53 10.20 -13.57 -2.86
C GLU A 53 9.65 -12.55 -1.85
N GLU A 54 9.29 -11.35 -2.32
CA GLU A 54 8.83 -10.26 -1.46
C GLU A 54 7.30 -10.30 -1.28
N ILE A 55 6.85 -10.04 -0.06
CA ILE A 55 5.42 -9.85 0.26
C ILE A 55 5.12 -8.36 0.16
N SER A 56 4.10 -8.04 -0.63
CA SER A 56 3.80 -6.66 -0.98
C SER A 56 2.58 -6.11 -0.24
N PHE A 57 2.67 -4.83 0.08
CA PHE A 57 1.58 -4.00 0.55
C PHE A 57 1.39 -2.85 -0.42
N VAL A 58 0.15 -2.51 -0.76
CA VAL A 58 -0.16 -1.41 -1.68
C VAL A 58 -0.84 -0.28 -0.92
N ILE A 59 -0.38 0.95 -1.12
CA ILE A 59 -1.04 2.16 -0.64
C ILE A 59 -1.49 2.93 -1.88
N SER A 60 -2.79 3.21 -2.02
CA SER A 60 -3.31 3.92 -3.20
C SER A 60 -4.26 5.05 -2.82
N SER A 61 -4.38 6.06 -3.68
CA SER A 61 -5.39 7.10 -3.51
C SER A 61 -6.81 6.56 -3.68
N GLY A 62 -7.81 7.30 -3.19
CA GLY A 62 -9.21 6.86 -3.25
C GLY A 62 -9.75 6.62 -4.66
N ALA A 63 -9.54 7.57 -5.57
CA ALA A 63 -10.03 7.47 -6.94
C ALA A 63 -9.22 6.47 -7.78
N PHE A 64 -7.90 6.46 -7.57
CA PHE A 64 -7.01 5.55 -8.27
C PHE A 64 -7.24 4.10 -7.83
N GLY A 65 -7.31 3.88 -6.51
CA GLY A 65 -7.55 2.57 -5.90
C GLY A 65 -8.84 1.91 -6.39
N GLN A 66 -9.89 2.69 -6.69
CA GLN A 66 -11.13 2.14 -7.22
C GLN A 66 -10.95 1.42 -8.57
N HIS A 67 -9.97 1.85 -9.38
CA HIS A 67 -9.64 1.24 -10.67
C HIS A 67 -8.51 0.21 -10.57
N LEU A 68 -7.54 0.43 -9.66
CA LEU A 68 -6.39 -0.46 -9.46
C LEU A 68 -6.77 -1.75 -8.72
N VAL A 69 -7.54 -1.66 -7.64
CA VAL A 69 -7.82 -2.80 -6.75
C VAL A 69 -8.43 -4.00 -7.49
N PRO A 70 -9.41 -3.84 -8.39
CA PRO A 70 -9.95 -4.96 -9.19
C PRO A 70 -8.89 -5.74 -9.99
N GLN A 71 -7.75 -5.12 -10.31
CA GLN A 71 -6.70 -5.74 -11.13
C GLN A 71 -5.67 -6.50 -10.30
N ILE A 72 -5.50 -6.14 -9.02
CA ILE A 72 -4.41 -6.66 -8.18
C ILE A 72 -4.88 -7.51 -7.00
N HIS A 73 -6.17 -7.46 -6.64
CA HIS A 73 -6.65 -8.09 -5.39
C HIS A 73 -6.40 -9.60 -5.31
N ASP A 74 -6.36 -10.31 -6.44
CA ASP A 74 -6.13 -11.77 -6.45
C ASP A 74 -4.64 -12.16 -6.47
N MET A 75 -3.73 -11.21 -6.56
CA MET A 75 -2.29 -11.51 -6.58
C MET A 75 -1.85 -12.10 -5.24
N ALA A 76 -1.29 -13.32 -5.26
CA ALA A 76 -0.95 -14.07 -4.05
C ALA A 76 0.01 -13.32 -3.10
N LYS A 77 0.97 -12.57 -3.66
CA LYS A 77 1.97 -11.80 -2.90
C LYS A 77 1.42 -10.50 -2.30
N LEU A 78 0.27 -10.04 -2.77
CA LEU A 78 -0.36 -8.85 -2.22
C LEU A 78 -1.07 -9.24 -0.92
N ASN A 79 -0.51 -8.83 0.22
CA ASN A 79 -1.06 -9.13 1.53
C ASN A 79 -2.23 -8.20 1.89
N ALA A 80 -2.02 -6.89 1.74
CA ALA A 80 -2.99 -5.89 2.13
C ALA A 80 -2.87 -4.61 1.29
N ILE A 81 -4.00 -3.91 1.21
CA ILE A 81 -4.14 -2.65 0.51
C ILE A 81 -4.65 -1.60 1.51
N PHE A 82 -4.07 -0.41 1.49
CA PHE A 82 -4.53 0.75 2.26
C PHE A 82 -4.93 1.86 1.31
N ILE A 83 -6.10 2.46 1.53
CA ILE A 83 -6.53 3.61 0.73
C ILE A 83 -6.21 4.89 1.49
N PHE A 84 -5.35 5.73 0.92
CA PHE A 84 -5.00 7.04 1.46
C PHE A 84 -5.81 8.12 0.74
N CYS A 85 -6.82 8.69 1.40
CA CYS A 85 -7.69 9.69 0.77
C CYS A 85 -8.31 10.63 1.81
N GLY A 86 -8.38 11.92 1.47
CA GLY A 86 -9.08 12.92 2.27
C GLY A 86 -10.60 12.72 2.35
N ASN A 87 -11.21 12.08 1.34
CA ASN A 87 -12.65 11.82 1.30
C ASN A 87 -12.98 10.37 1.69
N LYS A 88 -12.82 10.05 2.97
CA LYS A 88 -13.03 8.69 3.50
C LYS A 88 -14.42 8.13 3.17
N GLN A 89 -15.48 8.90 3.40
CA GLN A 89 -16.86 8.44 3.23
C GLN A 89 -17.14 7.97 1.80
N ARG A 90 -16.70 8.74 0.80
CA ARG A 90 -16.89 8.40 -0.62
C ARG A 90 -16.24 7.08 -0.98
N HIS A 91 -15.02 6.84 -0.50
CA HIS A 91 -14.24 5.67 -0.94
C HIS A 91 -14.47 4.43 -0.06
N GLN A 92 -14.98 4.58 1.16
CA GLN A 92 -15.26 3.45 2.04
C GLN A 92 -16.35 2.52 1.49
N VAL A 93 -17.33 3.06 0.75
CA VAL A 93 -18.47 2.29 0.20
C VAL A 93 -18.03 1.20 -0.77
N TRP A 94 -17.06 1.49 -1.65
CA TRP A 94 -16.53 0.47 -2.57
C TRP A 94 -15.39 -0.32 -1.94
N ALA A 95 -14.59 0.31 -1.07
CA ALA A 95 -13.43 -0.33 -0.46
C ALA A 95 -13.80 -1.53 0.42
N GLN A 96 -14.93 -1.47 1.12
CA GLN A 96 -15.43 -2.57 1.97
C GLN A 96 -15.75 -3.86 1.19
N ASN A 97 -15.92 -3.79 -0.13
CA ASN A 97 -16.19 -4.96 -0.97
C ASN A 97 -14.92 -5.81 -1.23
N TRP A 98 -13.73 -5.31 -0.84
CA TRP A 98 -12.45 -5.95 -1.14
C TRP A 98 -11.77 -6.42 0.15
N PRO A 99 -11.66 -7.75 0.40
CA PRO A 99 -11.13 -8.30 1.65
C PRO A 99 -9.68 -7.91 2.00
N LYS A 100 -8.87 -7.63 0.96
CA LYS A 100 -7.49 -7.18 1.13
C LYS A 100 -7.38 -5.70 1.50
N ILE A 101 -8.43 -4.90 1.34
CA ILE A 101 -8.40 -3.52 1.82
C ILE A 101 -8.53 -3.49 3.34
N LYS A 102 -7.52 -2.94 4.01
CA LYS A 102 -7.46 -2.81 5.48
C LYS A 102 -7.94 -1.45 6.00
N GLY A 103 -8.43 -0.61 5.09
CA GLY A 103 -9.19 0.58 5.43
C GLY A 103 -8.98 1.75 4.48
N VAL A 104 -9.79 2.77 4.68
CA VAL A 104 -9.64 4.10 4.06
C VAL A 104 -9.22 5.07 5.16
N HIS A 105 -8.08 5.72 4.94
CA HIS A 105 -7.35 6.53 5.92
C HIS A 105 -7.10 7.92 5.35
N THR A 106 -7.23 8.93 6.21
CA THR A 106 -6.95 10.34 5.88
C THR A 106 -5.58 10.80 6.37
N SER A 107 -4.81 9.90 6.99
CA SER A 107 -3.51 10.20 7.60
C SER A 107 -2.53 9.08 7.28
N ILE A 108 -1.37 9.46 6.74
CA ILE A 108 -0.26 8.53 6.48
C ILE A 108 0.25 7.88 7.76
N LYS A 109 0.32 8.63 8.88
CA LYS A 109 0.70 8.09 10.18
C LYS A 109 -0.17 6.89 10.59
N HIS A 110 -1.49 7.03 10.43
CA HIS A 110 -2.41 5.93 10.75
C HIS A 110 -2.22 4.73 9.80
N ILE A 111 -1.84 4.95 8.54
CA ILE A 111 -1.46 3.87 7.63
C ILE A 111 -0.17 3.20 8.12
N CYS A 112 0.85 3.95 8.51
CA CYS A 112 2.10 3.41 9.07
C CYS A 112 1.85 2.51 10.28
N ASP A 113 1.01 2.92 11.23
CA ASP A 113 0.66 2.10 12.40
C ASP A 113 -0.03 0.78 11.99
N LYS A 114 -0.92 0.84 11.00
CA LYS A 114 -1.64 -0.34 10.48
C LYS A 114 -0.75 -1.25 9.66
N LEU A 115 0.15 -0.68 8.86
CA LEU A 115 1.17 -1.39 8.09
C LEU A 115 2.11 -2.16 9.02
N ALA A 116 2.64 -1.51 10.06
CA ALA A 116 3.50 -2.16 11.04
C ALA A 116 2.78 -3.33 11.73
N THR A 117 1.49 -3.16 12.06
CA THR A 117 0.66 -4.22 12.62
C THR A 117 0.47 -5.39 11.63
N ALA A 118 0.19 -5.09 10.36
CA ALA A 118 0.00 -6.11 9.33
C ALA A 118 1.28 -6.91 9.05
N ILE A 119 2.44 -6.24 9.01
CA ILE A 119 3.76 -6.87 8.88
C ILE A 119 4.02 -7.81 10.06
N LYS A 120 3.75 -7.35 11.30
CA LYS A 120 3.92 -8.16 12.50
C LYS A 120 3.04 -9.41 12.46
N GLN A 121 1.77 -9.26 12.09
CA GLN A 121 0.82 -10.37 11.97
C GLN A 121 1.28 -11.38 10.92
N TYR A 122 1.69 -10.91 9.74
CA TYR A 122 2.17 -11.79 8.68
C TYR A 122 3.36 -12.66 9.13
N ASN A 123 4.34 -12.04 9.80
CA ASN A 123 5.50 -12.77 10.33
C ASN A 123 5.09 -13.82 11.36
N GLN A 124 4.11 -13.54 12.22
CA GLN A 124 3.62 -14.50 13.21
C GLN A 124 2.92 -15.70 12.55
N ASP A 125 2.15 -15.45 11.49
CA ASP A 125 1.36 -16.46 10.80
C ASP A 125 2.20 -17.36 9.88
N HIS A 126 3.32 -16.88 9.35
CA HIS A 126 4.09 -17.56 8.27
C HIS A 126 5.55 -17.87 8.60
N MET A 127 6.09 -17.35 9.71
CA MET A 127 7.46 -17.64 10.15
C MET A 127 7.51 -18.36 11.52
N SER A 128 6.45 -19.11 11.84
CA SER A 128 6.41 -20.03 13.00
C SER A 128 6.80 -21.45 12.61
#